data_AF-A0A099DBB2-F1
#
_entry.id   AF-A0A099DBB2-F1
#
_cell.length_a   1.000
_cell.length_b   1.000
_cell.length_c   1.000
_cell.angle_alpha   90.00
_cell.angle_beta   90.00
_cell.angle_gamma   90.00
#
_symmetry.space_group_name_H-M   'P 1'
#
loop_
_entity.id
_entity.type
_entity.pdbx_description
1 polymer ?
#
loop_
_entity_poly.entity_id
_entity_poly.type
_entity_poly.pdbx_seq_one_letter_code
_entity_poly.pdbx_strand_id
1 'polypeptide(L)' 'MLFDTNVSTSQRNRRVRVRAPELTGREWLNTGGRTQRLAELRGRFVLLDFWAFQTEVSTGPLSV' A
#
# COMPACT_ATOMS: atom_id res chain seq x y z
N MET A 1 -19.54 -37.04 -17.33
CA MET A 1 -18.82 -35.77 -17.04
C MET A 1 -19.84 -34.66 -17.16
N LEU A 2 -20.29 -34.09 -16.04
CA LEU A 2 -21.15 -32.90 -15.99
C LEU A 2 -20.29 -31.76 -15.45
N PHE A 3 -20.13 -30.70 -16.23
CA PHE A 3 -19.53 -29.45 -15.77
C PHE A 3 -20.68 -28.56 -15.28
N ASP A 4 -20.97 -28.60 -13.98
CA ASP A 4 -21.88 -27.65 -13.37
C ASP A 4 -21.13 -26.33 -13.17
N THR A 5 -21.27 -25.40 -14.11
CA THR A 5 -20.78 -24.03 -14.00
C THR A 5 -21.67 -23.25 -13.02
N ASN A 6 -21.55 -23.57 -11.73
CA ASN A 6 -22.26 -22.88 -10.66
C ASN A 6 -21.50 -21.58 -10.33
N VAL A 7 -21.64 -20.56 -11.17
CA VAL A 7 -21.23 -19.20 -10.80
C VAL A 7 -22.26 -18.67 -9.81
N SER A 8 -21.96 -18.85 -8.52
CA SER A 8 -22.69 -18.21 -7.42
C SER A 8 -22.59 -16.69 -7.54
N THR A 9 -23.63 -16.05 -8.03
CA THR A 9 -23.77 -14.58 -8.12
C THR A 9 -24.20 -13.95 -6.79
N SER A 10 -24.16 -14.69 -5.68
CA SER A 10 -24.67 -14.24 -4.37
C SER A 10 -23.65 -14.28 -3.23
N GLN A 11 -22.40 -13.90 -3.49
CA GLN A 11 -21.62 -13.20 -2.47
C GLN A 11 -21.50 -11.72 -2.85
N ARG A 12 -22.60 -10.98 -2.72
CA ARG A 12 -22.48 -9.56 -2.33
C ARG A 12 -21.93 -9.54 -0.91
N ASN A 13 -20.63 -9.79 -0.80
CA ASN A 13 -19.86 -9.57 0.42
C ASN A 13 -19.97 -8.07 0.69
N ARG A 14 -20.94 -7.69 1.53
CA ARG A 14 -21.05 -6.35 2.10
C ARG A 14 -19.83 -6.16 3.00
N ARG A 15 -18.68 -5.93 2.38
CA ARG A 15 -17.46 -5.55 3.07
C ARG A 15 -17.81 -4.28 3.83
N VAL A 16 -17.73 -4.36 5.15
CA VAL A 16 -17.95 -3.19 6.01
C VAL A 16 -17.01 -2.09 5.50
N ARG A 17 -17.57 -0.92 5.18
CA ARG A 17 -16.78 0.24 4.78
C ARG A 17 -16.05 0.76 6.02
N VAL A 18 -14.83 0.31 6.21
CA VAL A 18 -13.92 0.86 7.21
C VAL A 18 -13.27 2.12 6.65
N ARG A 19 -13.10 3.15 7.49
CA ARG A 19 -12.28 4.30 7.10
C ARG A 19 -10.82 3.87 7.09
N ALA A 20 -10.07 4.30 6.09
CA ALA A 20 -8.62 4.16 6.10
C ALA A 20 -8.06 4.88 7.35
N PRO A 21 -7.22 4.22 8.17
CA PRO A 21 -6.49 4.87 9.24
C PRO A 21 -5.56 5.95 8.68
N GLU A 22 -5.29 7.00 9.46
CA GLU A 22 -4.34 8.02 9.05
C GLU A 22 -2.93 7.41 8.91
N LEU A 23 -2.17 7.87 7.90
CA LEU A 23 -0.81 7.40 7.66
C LEU A 23 0.14 8.10 8.63
N THR A 24 0.77 7.32 9.51
CA THR A 24 1.76 7.79 10.49
C THR A 24 3.13 7.22 10.18
N GLY A 25 4.20 7.98 10.44
CA GLY A 25 5.57 7.55 10.19
C GLY A 25 6.57 8.65 10.49
N ARG A 26 7.82 8.44 10.08
CA ARG A 26 8.90 9.43 10.29
C ARG A 26 8.74 10.62 9.37
N GLU A 27 8.79 10.39 8.06
CA GLU A 27 8.77 11.44 7.05
C GLU A 27 8.14 10.97 5.75
N TRP A 28 7.71 11.95 4.96
CA TRP A 28 7.29 11.75 3.59
C TRP A 28 8.42 12.13 2.64
N LEU A 29 8.75 11.23 1.72
CA LEU A 29 9.68 11.51 0.63
C LEU A 29 8.90 12.04 -0.58
N ASN A 30 9.56 12.83 -1.44
CA ASN A 30 8.99 13.38 -2.68
C ASN A 30 7.77 14.32 -2.51
N THR A 31 7.58 14.92 -1.34
CA THR A 31 6.47 15.85 -1.05
C THR A 31 6.93 17.30 -0.84
N GLY A 32 8.20 17.61 -1.09
CA GLY A 32 8.78 18.93 -0.79
C GLY A 32 8.77 19.26 0.71
N GLY A 33 8.95 18.25 1.57
CA GLY A 33 8.96 18.41 3.03
C GLY A 33 7.58 18.53 3.67
N ARG A 34 6.50 18.42 2.88
CA ARG A 34 5.13 18.48 3.38
C ARG A 34 4.70 17.14 3.94
N THR A 35 4.07 17.17 5.11
CA THR A 35 3.39 16.00 5.66
C THR A 35 2.08 15.79 4.91
N GLN A 36 1.90 14.61 4.29
CA GLN A 36 0.64 14.29 3.60
C GLN A 36 -0.38 13.66 4.54
N ARG A 37 -1.61 14.12 4.44
CA ARG A 37 -2.78 13.58 5.17
C ARG A 37 -3.74 12.91 4.20
N LEU A 38 -4.37 11.80 4.60
CA LEU A 38 -5.35 11.09 3.77
C LEU A 38 -6.57 11.97 3.45
N ALA A 39 -6.93 12.89 4.34
CA ALA A 39 -8.02 13.83 4.11
C ALA A 39 -7.80 14.72 2.87
N GLU A 40 -6.55 15.05 2.55
CA GLU A 40 -6.17 15.90 1.41
C GLU A 40 -6.27 15.15 0.07
N LEU A 41 -6.33 13.81 0.11
CA LEU A 41 -6.41 12.94 -1.07
C LEU A 41 -7.84 12.53 -1.43
N ARG A 42 -8.85 13.04 -0.71
CA ARG A 42 -10.26 12.72 -0.98
C ARG A 42 -10.66 13.12 -2.40
N GLY A 43 -11.53 12.31 -3.01
CA GLY A 43 -11.94 12.48 -4.40
C GLY A 43 -10.96 11.89 -5.42
N ARG A 44 -9.86 11.27 -4.97
CA ARG A 44 -8.90 10.57 -5.82
C ARG A 44 -8.88 9.07 -5.50
N PHE A 45 -8.48 8.27 -6.49
CA PHE A 45 -8.06 6.90 -6.25
C PHE A 45 -6.63 6.93 -5.69
N VAL A 46 -6.44 6.27 -4.55
CA VAL A 46 -5.14 6.17 -3.87
C VAL A 46 -4.76 4.70 -3.82
N LEU A 47 -3.56 4.38 -4.32
CA LEU A 47 -2.95 3.07 -4.17
C LEU A 47 -1.88 3.16 -3.07
N LEU A 48 -2.03 2.35 -2.03
CA LEU A 48 -1.02 2.19 -0.99
C LEU A 48 -0.20 0.94 -1.31
N ASP A 49 1.08 1.12 -1.56
CA ASP A 49 2.02 0.05 -1.86
C ASP A 49 3.01 -0.11 -0.70
N PHE A 50 3.07 -1.32 -0.15
CA PHE A 50 3.93 -1.65 0.98
C PHE A 50 5.21 -2.31 0.46
N TRP A 51 6.33 -1.63 0.62
CA TRP A 51 7.62 -2.08 0.12
C TRP A 51 8.73 -1.78 1.12
N ALA A 52 9.86 -2.45 0.95
CA ALA A 52 11.09 -2.19 1.71
C ALA A 52 12.28 -2.20 0.74
N PHE A 53 13.27 -1.38 1.00
CA PHE A 53 14.58 -1.49 0.35
C PHE A 53 15.53 -2.29 1.22
N GLN A 54 16.47 -2.97 0.57
CA GLN A 54 17.65 -3.48 1.24
C GLN A 54 18.72 -2.40 1.26
N THR A 55 19.32 -2.19 2.42
CA THR A 55 20.59 -1.46 2.50
C THR A 55 21.71 -2.47 2.29
N GLU A 56 22.50 -2.29 1.23
CA GLU A 56 23.74 -3.02 1.09
C GLU A 56 24.81 -2.33 1.94
N VAL A 57 25.45 -3.10 2.83
CA VAL A 57 26.67 -2.65 3.51
C VAL A 57 27.82 -2.96 2.57
N SER A 58 28.44 -1.93 2.00
CA SER A 58 29.66 -2.12 1.21
C SER A 58 30.80 -2.55 2.14
N THR A 59 31.02 -3.85 2.26
CA THR A 59 32.30 -4.40 2.70
C THR A 59 33.24 -4.45 1.51
N GLY A 60 33.81 -3.29 1.16
CA GLY A 60 34.99 -3.29 0.30
C GLY A 60 36.15 -3.99 1.04
N PRO A 61 37.02 -4.75 0.35
CA PRO A 61 38.28 -5.12 0.95
C PRO A 61 39.03 -3.82 1.27
N LEU A 62 39.60 -3.72 2.48
CA LEU A 62 40.59 -2.70 2.76
C LEU A 62 41.79 -2.98 1.85
N SER A 63 41.85 -2.32 0.70
CA SER A 63 43.06 -2.29 -0.11
C SER A 63 44.13 -1.57 0.71
N VAL A 64 45.12 -2.34 1.17
CA VAL A 64 46.35 -1.89 1.85
C VAL A 64 47.23 -1.09 0.90
#